data_AF-A0A4Y2ABL9-F1
#
_entry.id   AF-A0A4Y2ABL9-F1
#
_cell.length_a   1.000
_cell.length_b   1.000
_cell.length_c   1.000
_cell.angle_alpha   90.00
_cell.angle_beta   90.00
_cell.angle_gamma   90.00
#
_symmetry.space_group_name_H-M   'P 1'
#
loop_
_entity.id
_entity.type
_entity.pdbx_description
1 polymer ?
#
loop_
_entity_poly.entity_id
_entity_poly.type
_entity_poly.pdbx_seq_one_letter_code
_entity_poly.pdbx_strand_id
1 'polypeptide(L)'
;MSLKLNLRKDELIAISKEMCLMVPDKAKVVDLIESSDVYKDDIEFVRNLIDSILEEKRKKSVMDKREYEIAKIKLAQLEKQLEIVNARRNLANTSQTTEI
;
A
#
# COMPACT_ATOMS: atom_id res chain seq x y z
N MET A 1 -21.84 8.90 -23.30
CA MET A 1 -21.39 7.62 -22.70
C MET A 1 -20.96 7.92 -21.26
N SER A 2 -21.30 7.06 -20.29
CA SER A 2 -20.89 7.21 -18.89
C SER A 2 -19.80 6.18 -18.55
N LEU A 3 -18.87 6.57 -17.67
CA LEU A 3 -17.94 5.69 -16.98
C LEU A 3 -18.73 4.88 -15.95
N LYS A 4 -19.40 3.80 -16.39
CA LYS A 4 -19.92 2.78 -15.47
C LYS A 4 -18.76 1.97 -14.90
N LEU A 5 -17.96 2.59 -14.05
CA LEU A 5 -16.85 1.94 -13.36
C LEU A 5 -17.21 1.76 -11.89
N ASN A 6 -17.10 0.52 -11.41
CA ASN A 6 -17.28 0.19 -9.99
C ASN A 6 -16.00 0.52 -9.21
N LEU A 7 -15.66 1.81 -9.11
CA LEU A 7 -14.46 2.31 -8.44
C LEU A 7 -14.72 2.63 -6.98
N ARG A 8 -13.71 2.41 -6.14
CA ARG A 8 -13.72 2.79 -4.73
C ARG A 8 -13.43 4.29 -4.57
N LYS A 9 -13.82 4.85 -3.43
CA LYS A 9 -13.66 6.29 -3.13
C LYS A 9 -12.20 6.75 -3.26
N ASP A 10 -11.26 5.96 -2.78
CA ASP A 10 -9.82 6.24 -2.82
C ASP A 10 -9.22 6.11 -4.24
N GLU A 11 -9.81 5.32 -5.12
CA GLU A 11 -9.45 5.24 -6.54
C GLU A 11 -9.97 6.46 -7.29
N LEU A 12 -11.23 6.84 -7.06
CA LEU A 12 -11.82 8.06 -7.61
C LEU A 12 -11.04 9.31 -7.21
N ILE A 13 -10.62 9.40 -5.94
CA ILE A 13 -9.77 10.50 -5.46
C ILE A 13 -8.43 10.52 -6.21
N ALA A 14 -7.78 9.37 -6.41
CA ALA A 14 -6.52 9.30 -7.13
C ALA A 14 -6.66 9.79 -8.57
N ILE A 15 -7.70 9.32 -9.28
CA ILE A 15 -8.01 9.75 -10.65
C ILE A 15 -8.28 11.25 -10.71
N SER A 16 -9.12 11.78 -9.80
CA SER A 16 -9.41 13.21 -9.76
C SER A 16 -8.18 14.07 -9.51
N LYS A 17 -7.24 13.61 -8.68
CA LYS A 17 -5.96 14.29 -8.44
C LYS A 17 -5.09 14.30 -9.69
N GLU A 18 -4.99 13.16 -10.38
CA GLU A 18 -4.20 13.04 -11.60
C GLU A 18 -4.76 13.92 -12.73
N MET A 19 -6.08 14.05 -12.79
CA MET A 19 -6.78 14.95 -13.70
C MET A 19 -6.78 16.42 -13.22
N CYS A 20 -6.09 16.74 -12.13
CA CYS A 20 -6.04 18.07 -11.52
C CYS A 20 -7.43 18.66 -11.21
N LEU A 21 -8.41 17.82 -10.90
CA LEU A 21 -9.77 18.23 -10.55
C LEU A 21 -9.85 18.57 -9.06
N MET A 22 -10.34 19.77 -8.77
CA MET A 22 -10.69 20.14 -7.41
C MET A 22 -11.94 19.36 -7.00
N VAL A 23 -11.87 18.56 -5.93
CA VAL A 23 -13.00 17.80 -5.40
C VAL A 23 -13.55 18.51 -4.16
N PRO A 24 -14.72 19.17 -4.25
CA PRO A 24 -15.41 19.69 -3.09
C PRO A 24 -15.88 18.56 -2.16
N ASP A 25 -15.91 18.81 -0.84
CA ASP A 25 -16.27 17.81 0.18
C ASP A 25 -17.62 17.10 -0.04
N LYS A 26 -18.58 17.78 -0.68
CA LYS A 26 -19.94 17.26 -0.93
C LYS A 26 -20.16 16.79 -2.36
N ALA A 27 -19.18 16.92 -3.24
CA ALA A 27 -19.34 16.59 -4.64
C ALA A 27 -19.21 15.08 -4.88
N LYS A 28 -19.94 14.59 -5.89
CA LYS A 28 -19.74 13.24 -6.42
C LYS A 28 -18.54 13.28 -7.37
N VAL A 29 -17.46 12.60 -7.00
CA VAL A 29 -16.20 12.61 -7.75
C VAL A 29 -16.37 12.05 -9.17
N VAL A 30 -17.23 11.04 -9.32
CA VAL A 30 -17.58 10.48 -10.64
C VAL A 30 -18.15 11.56 -11.56
N ASP A 31 -19.12 12.33 -11.07
CA ASP A 31 -19.78 13.39 -11.85
C ASP A 31 -18.77 14.48 -12.27
N LEU A 32 -17.79 14.79 -11.41
CA LEU A 32 -16.72 15.74 -11.76
C LEU A 32 -15.79 15.21 -12.86
N ILE A 33 -15.44 13.92 -12.81
CA ILE A 33 -14.61 13.29 -13.84
C ILE A 33 -15.38 13.26 -15.17
N GLU A 34 -16.64 12.80 -15.15
CA GLU A 34 -17.48 12.69 -16.36
C GLU A 34 -17.85 14.06 -16.95
N SER A 35 -17.90 15.12 -16.14
CA SER A 35 -18.15 16.48 -16.61
C SER A 35 -16.89 17.26 -16.95
N SER A 36 -15.70 16.73 -16.66
CA SER A 36 -14.43 17.37 -17.00
C SER A 36 -14.25 17.52 -18.50
N ASP A 37 -13.58 18.59 -18.91
CA ASP A 37 -13.31 18.84 -20.33
C ASP A 37 -12.41 17.75 -20.92
N VAL A 38 -11.42 17.27 -20.16
CA VAL A 38 -10.55 16.15 -20.54
C VAL A 38 -11.36 14.90 -20.88
N TYR A 39 -12.38 14.56 -20.09
CA TYR A 39 -13.25 13.42 -20.38
C TYR A 39 -14.10 13.64 -21.62
N LYS A 40 -14.58 14.86 -21.87
CA LYS A 40 -15.38 15.16 -23.07
C LYS A 40 -14.52 15.18 -24.33
N ASP A 41 -13.29 15.65 -24.22
CA ASP A 41 -12.34 15.80 -25.31
C ASP A 41 -11.74 14.45 -25.71
N ASP A 42 -11.29 13.66 -24.74
CA ASP A 42 -10.65 12.36 -24.98
C ASP A 42 -11.02 11.32 -23.91
N ILE A 43 -12.15 10.65 -24.16
CA ILE A 43 -12.65 9.55 -23.30
C ILE A 43 -11.65 8.38 -23.24
N GLU A 44 -10.95 8.08 -24.34
CA GLU A 44 -10.03 6.93 -24.41
C GLU A 44 -8.79 7.18 -23.56
N PHE A 45 -8.25 8.39 -23.61
CA PHE A 45 -7.19 8.83 -22.71
C PHE A 45 -7.60 8.66 -21.25
N VAL A 46 -8.80 9.13 -20.86
CA VAL A 46 -9.26 8.99 -19.47
C VAL A 46 -9.41 7.52 -19.06
N ARG A 47 -9.86 6.64 -19.96
CA ARG A 47 -9.91 5.19 -19.66
C ARG A 47 -8.52 4.60 -19.44
N ASN A 48 -7.57 4.90 -20.32
CA ASN A 48 -6.20 4.43 -20.20
C ASN A 48 -5.52 4.97 -18.93
N LEU A 49 -5.82 6.22 -18.55
CA LEU A 49 -5.36 6.82 -17.30
C LEU A 49 -5.89 6.05 -16.09
N ILE A 50 -7.19 5.75 -16.08
CA ILE A 50 -7.83 4.99 -15.01
C ILE A 50 -7.18 3.60 -14.89
N ASP A 51 -7.03 2.88 -16.00
CA ASP A 51 -6.42 1.55 -16.01
C ASP A 51 -4.98 1.59 -15.47
N SER A 52 -4.20 2.59 -15.88
CA SER A 52 -2.82 2.80 -15.41
C SER A 52 -2.74 3.05 -13.91
N ILE A 53 -3.61 3.91 -13.38
CA ILE A 53 -3.68 4.21 -11.94
C ILE A 53 -4.07 2.95 -11.15
N LEU A 54 -5.06 2.19 -11.63
CA LEU A 54 -5.50 0.97 -10.97
C LEU A 54 -4.41 -0.11 -10.97
N GLU A 55 -3.68 -0.25 -12.08
CA GLU A 55 -2.57 -1.18 -12.18
C GLU A 55 -1.43 -0.81 -11.22
N GLU A 56 -1.04 0.46 -11.17
CA GLU A 56 -0.02 0.95 -10.23
C GLU A 56 -0.40 0.67 -8.78
N LYS A 57 -1.64 0.98 -8.41
CA LYS A 57 -2.14 0.78 -7.06
C LYS A 57 -2.15 -0.70 -6.65
N ARG A 58 -2.47 -1.59 -7.60
CA ARG A 58 -2.40 -3.04 -7.40
C ARG A 58 -0.95 -3.50 -7.24
N LYS A 59 -0.02 -3.03 -8.07
CA LYS A 59 1.42 -3.34 -7.96
C LYS A 59 1.97 -2.92 -6.61
N LYS A 60 1.66 -1.70 -6.17
CA LYS A 60 2.08 -1.19 -4.86
C LYS A 60 1.56 -2.06 -3.72
N SER A 61 0.28 -2.43 -3.74
CA SER A 61 -0.29 -3.33 -2.72
C SER A 61 0.41 -4.70 -2.67
N VAL A 62 0.80 -5.27 -3.81
CA VAL A 62 1.57 -6.53 -3.86
C VAL A 62 2.97 -6.34 -3.27
N MET A 63 3.64 -5.23 -3.59
CA MET A 63 4.95 -4.91 -3.04
C MET A 63 4.89 -4.70 -1.53
N ASP A 64 3.94 -3.90 -1.04
CA ASP A 64 3.74 -3.65 0.40
C ASP A 64 3.51 -4.97 1.16
N LYS A 65 2.69 -5.86 0.59
CA LYS A 65 2.47 -7.20 1.18
C LYS A 65 3.75 -8.03 1.20
N ARG A 66 4.55 -8.00 0.13
CA ARG A 66 5.83 -8.73 0.07
C ARG A 66 6.82 -8.19 1.09
N GLU A 67 6.94 -6.87 1.21
CA GLU A 67 7.81 -6.22 2.20
C GLU A 67 7.39 -6.57 3.63
N TYR A 68 6.08 -6.58 3.90
CA TYR A 68 5.54 -7.00 5.19
C TYR A 68 5.92 -8.45 5.55
N GLU A 69 5.77 -9.40 4.62
CA GLU A 69 6.16 -10.79 4.87
C GLU A 69 7.66 -10.94 5.11
N ILE A 70 8.50 -10.19 4.37
CA ILE A 70 9.95 -10.16 4.59
C ILE A 70 10.28 -9.60 5.98
N ALA A 71 9.63 -8.51 6.39
CA ALA A 71 9.83 -7.91 7.70
C ALA A 71 9.46 -8.88 8.84
N LYS A 72 8.35 -9.61 8.68
CA LYS A 72 7.90 -10.63 9.64
C LYS A 72 8.91 -11.77 9.80
N ILE A 73 9.49 -12.25 8.68
CA ILE A 73 10.52 -13.30 8.72
C ILE A 73 11.79 -12.78 9.42
N LYS A 74 12.24 -11.56 9.09
CA LYS A 74 13.41 -10.95 9.73
C LYS A 74 13.21 -10.77 11.23
N LEU A 75 12.02 -10.38 11.66
CA LEU A 75 11.68 -10.24 13.08
C LEU A 75 11.82 -11.58 13.81
N ALA A 76 11.20 -12.65 13.28
CA ALA A 76 11.29 -13.98 13.88
C ALA A 76 12.75 -14.50 13.96
N GLN A 77 13.58 -14.18 12.96
CA GLN A 77 15.01 -14.52 12.99
C GLN A 77 15.77 -13.78 14.09
N LEU A 78 15.47 -12.50 14.32
CA LEU A 78 16.08 -11.70 15.38
C LEU A 78 15.64 -12.17 16.77
N GLU A 79 14.36 -12.48 16.96
CA GLU A 79 13.83 -13.02 18.22
C GLU A 79 14.53 -14.33 18.60
N LYS A 80 14.70 -15.25 17.65
CA LYS A 80 15.42 -16.51 17.87
C LYS A 80 16.90 -16.29 18.20
N GLN A 81 17.56 -15.33 17.55
CA GLN A 81 18.95 -15.00 17.88
C GLN A 81 19.07 -14.43 19.30
N LEU A 82 18.14 -13.57 19.70
CA LEU A 82 18.09 -13.01 21.05
C LEU A 82 17.88 -14.12 22.10
N GLU A 83 16.98 -15.07 21.84
CA GLU A 83 16.76 -16.24 22.71
C GLU A 83 18.05 -17.07 22.88
N ILE A 84 18.77 -17.36 21.79
CA ILE A 84 20.04 -18.10 21.83
C ILE A 84 21.10 -17.34 22.63
N VAL A 85 21.24 -16.02 22.40
CA VAL A 85 22.20 -15.17 23.13
C VAL A 85 21.88 -15.16 24.62
N ASN A 86 20.61 -15.03 24.99
CA ASN A 86 20.17 -15.07 26.38
C ASN A 86 20.42 -16.43 27.03
N ALA A 87 20.12 -17.53 26.35
CA ALA A 87 20.39 -18.88 26.84
C ALA A 87 21.90 -19.11 27.07
N ARG A 88 22.75 -18.68 26.13
CA ARG A 88 24.21 -18.75 26.26
C ARG A 88 24.73 -17.92 27.44
N ARG A 89 24.23 -16.70 27.61
CA ARG A 89 24.57 -15.83 28.75
C ARG A 89 24.18 -16.49 30.07
N ASN A 90 22.98 -17.04 30.16
CA ASN A 90 22.49 -17.71 31.37
C ASN A 90 23.34 -18.93 31.71
N LEU A 91 23.69 -19.75 30.71
CA LEU A 91 24.57 -20.90 30.89
C LEU A 91 25.96 -20.50 31.41
N ALA A 92 26.57 -19.44 30.83
CA ALA A 92 27.85 -18.93 31.29
C ALA A 92 27.81 -18.48 32.76
N ASN A 93 26.74 -17.77 33.16
CA ASN A 93 26.56 -17.29 34.53
C ASN A 93 26.36 -18.44 35.53
N THR A 94 25.64 -19.50 35.15
CA THR A 94 25.45 -20.68 36.01
C THR A 94 26.76 -21.45 36.20
N SER A 95 27.58 -21.56 35.16
CA SER A 95 28.87 -22.25 35.25
C SER A 95 29.86 -21.53 36.17
N GLN A 96 29.92 -20.18 36.14
CA GLN A 96 30.77 -19.42 37.06
C GLN A 96 30.30 -19.47 38.52
N THR A 97 29.01 -19.68 38.77
CA THR A 97 28.47 -19.74 40.14
C THR A 97 28.78 -21.08 40.83
N THR A 98 29.14 -22.12 40.06
CA THR A 98 29.39 -23.48 40.58
C THR A 98 30.88 -23.72 40.92
N GLU A 99 31.76 -22.78 40.59
CA GLU A 99 33.19 -22.78 40.96
C GLU A 99 33.43 -21.92 42.21
N ILE A 100 32.89 -22.31 43.38
CA ILE A 100 33.25 -21.73 44.69
C ILE A 100 33.32 -22.84 45.74
#